data_AF-A0ABD6EWX0-F1
#
_entry.id   AF-A0ABD6EWX0-F1
#
_cell.length_a   1.000
_cell.length_b   1.000
_cell.length_c   1.000
_cell.angle_alpha   90.00
_cell.angle_beta   90.00
_cell.angle_gamma   90.00
#
_symmetry.space_group_name_H-M   'P 1'
#
loop_
_entity.id
_entity.type
_entity.pdbx_description
1 polymer ?
#
loop_
_entity_poly.entity_id
_entity_poly.type
_entity_poly.pdbx_seq_one_letter_code
_entity_poly.pdbx_strand_id
1 'polypeptide(L)'
;MNSNPKEWMEAATKVRDMKMKRTFLDDFMQYFVKTLVPDAKLADKIMKSTGEQVKNFDCSEDVFDYFFDHCFNPARDSYALSKTYLLANLCENGVDAQTIIGHMKNVCPLIDVHDIV
;
A
#
# COMPACT_ATOMS: atom_id res chain seq x y z
N MET A 1 18.02 13.85 32.44
CA MET A 1 18.24 13.20 31.14
C MET A 1 18.92 14.21 30.23
N ASN A 2 20.24 14.10 30.03
CA ASN A 2 20.97 14.95 29.08
C ASN A 2 21.00 14.20 27.75
N SER A 3 20.05 14.50 26.88
CA SER A 3 19.99 13.90 25.55
C SER A 3 20.83 14.72 24.57
N ASN A 4 21.68 14.03 23.81
CA ASN A 4 22.66 14.65 22.92
C ASN A 4 21.96 15.29 21.71
N PRO A 5 22.23 16.57 21.38
CA PRO A 5 21.62 17.25 20.23
C PRO A 5 21.76 16.48 18.90
N LYS A 6 22.86 15.73 18.72
CA LYS A 6 23.08 14.91 17.53
C LYS A 6 22.09 13.73 17.44
N GLU A 7 21.83 13.06 18.55
CA GLU A 7 20.90 11.92 18.63
C GLU A 7 19.46 12.33 18.30
N TRP A 8 19.04 13.52 18.76
CA TRP A 8 17.72 14.06 18.43
C TRP A 8 17.58 14.40 16.96
N MET A 9 18.62 14.94 16.34
CA MET A 9 18.60 15.29 14.92
C MET A 9 18.55 14.03 14.05
N GLU A 10 19.30 12.99 14.41
CA GLU A 10 19.24 11.68 13.76
C GLU A 10 17.85 11.02 13.93
N ALA A 11 17.29 11.05 15.14
CA ALA A 11 15.96 10.52 15.41
C ALA A 11 14.87 11.28 14.64
N ALA A 12 14.93 12.62 14.63
CA ALA A 12 13.98 13.47 13.91
C ALA A 12 14.04 13.21 12.39
N THR A 13 15.25 13.02 11.85
CA THR A 13 15.46 12.66 10.44
C THR A 13 14.79 11.33 10.13
N LYS A 14 15.07 10.27 10.91
CA LYS A 14 14.42 8.96 10.75
C LYS A 14 12.90 9.05 10.82
N VAL A 15 12.34 9.80 11.77
CA VAL A 15 10.88 9.99 11.90
C VAL A 15 10.29 10.68 10.68
N ARG A 16 10.97 11.71 10.16
CA ARG A 16 10.56 12.41 8.95
C ARG A 16 10.56 11.47 7.74
N ASP A 17 11.62 10.69 7.57
CA ASP A 17 11.75 9.81 6.41
C ASP A 17 10.71 8.68 6.48
N MET A 18 10.44 8.12 7.68
CA MET A 18 9.32 7.21 7.90
C MET A 18 7.96 7.84 7.57
N LYS A 19 7.73 9.10 7.93
CA LYS A 19 6.49 9.81 7.60
C LYS A 19 6.32 9.98 6.10
N MET A 20 7.39 10.35 5.39
CA MET A 20 7.38 10.50 3.93
C MET A 20 7.04 9.17 3.23
N LYS A 21 7.64 8.05 3.65
CA LYS A 21 7.28 6.70 3.14
C LYS A 21 5.80 6.41 3.29
N ARG A 22 5.26 6.65 4.48
CA ARG A 22 3.84 6.38 4.78
C ARG A 22 2.93 7.24 3.92
N THR A 23 3.22 8.53 3.79
CA THR A 23 2.45 9.44 2.93
C THR A 23 2.51 9.02 1.47
N PHE A 24 3.68 8.65 0.96
CA PHE A 24 3.80 8.13 -0.40
C PHE A 24 2.93 6.89 -0.62
N LEU A 25 2.98 5.93 0.30
CA LEU A 25 2.19 4.71 0.20
C LEU A 25 0.68 4.98 0.32
N ASP A 26 0.27 5.90 1.19
CA ASP A 26 -1.14 6.35 1.29
C ASP A 26 -1.63 6.94 -0.04
N ASP A 27 -0.85 7.85 -0.63
CA ASP A 27 -1.20 8.52 -1.88
C ASP A 27 -1.21 7.53 -3.05
N PHE A 28 -0.23 6.63 -3.09
CA PHE A 28 -0.14 5.56 -4.07
C PHE A 28 -1.38 4.67 -4.04
N MET A 29 -1.77 4.18 -2.85
CA MET A 29 -2.92 3.29 -2.72
C MET A 29 -4.25 4.00 -3.04
N GLN A 30 -4.38 5.28 -2.68
CA GLN A 30 -5.54 6.09 -3.07
C GLN A 30 -5.62 6.26 -4.59
N TYR A 31 -4.51 6.58 -5.25
CA TYR A 31 -4.44 6.66 -6.70
C TYR A 31 -4.81 5.33 -7.34
N PHE A 32 -4.23 4.24 -6.86
CA PHE A 32 -4.46 2.88 -7.35
C PHE A 32 -5.93 2.48 -7.30
N VAL A 33 -6.59 2.65 -6.15
CA VAL A 33 -8.03 2.33 -6.00
C VAL A 33 -8.89 3.20 -6.92
N LYS A 34 -8.62 4.51 -6.99
CA LYS A 34 -9.40 5.43 -7.84
C LYS A 34 -9.26 5.15 -9.34
N THR A 35 -8.11 4.63 -9.78
CA THR A 35 -7.93 4.25 -11.19
C THR A 35 -8.67 2.95 -11.51
N LEU A 36 -8.70 1.99 -10.59
CA LEU A 36 -9.40 0.72 -10.79
C LEU A 36 -10.92 0.83 -10.61
N VAL A 37 -11.39 1.80 -9.84
CA VAL A 37 -12.81 1.95 -9.49
C VAL A 37 -13.29 3.35 -9.89
N PRO A 38 -13.86 3.51 -11.11
CA PRO A 38 -14.33 4.81 -11.60
C PRO A 38 -15.47 5.42 -10.78
N ASP A 39 -16.27 4.59 -10.09
CA ASP A 39 -17.31 5.07 -9.18
C ASP A 39 -16.67 5.64 -7.91
N ALA A 40 -16.73 6.96 -7.76
CA ALA A 40 -16.13 7.67 -6.64
C ALA A 40 -16.71 7.28 -5.28
N LYS A 41 -18.00 6.92 -5.20
CA LYS A 41 -18.61 6.47 -3.94
C LYS A 41 -18.14 5.08 -3.57
N LEU A 42 -18.03 4.19 -4.55
CA LEU A 42 -17.50 2.84 -4.34
C LEU A 42 -16.01 2.88 -3.98
N ALA A 43 -15.21 3.72 -4.66
CA ALA A 43 -13.80 3.91 -4.33
C ALA A 43 -13.63 4.43 -2.89
N ASP A 44 -14.44 5.42 -2.47
CA ASP A 44 -14.44 5.94 -1.09
C ASP A 44 -14.84 4.88 -0.07
N LYS A 45 -15.85 4.05 -0.39
CA LYS A 45 -16.25 2.90 0.43
C LYS A 45 -15.10 1.90 0.59
N ILE A 46 -14.46 1.52 -0.51
CA ILE A 46 -13.31 0.58 -0.52
C ILE A 46 -12.16 1.12 0.34
N MET A 47 -11.86 2.42 0.25
CA MET A 47 -10.78 3.04 1.02
C MET A 47 -11.07 3.08 2.53
N LYS A 48 -12.34 3.28 2.91
CA LYS A 48 -12.77 3.42 4.31
C LYS A 48 -13.09 2.10 5.00
N SER A 49 -13.40 1.05 4.24
CA SER A 49 -13.81 -0.22 4.84
C SER A 49 -12.60 -0.99 5.37
N THR A 50 -12.45 -1.06 6.68
CA THR A 50 -11.37 -1.82 7.33
C THR A 50 -11.96 -2.98 8.13
N GLY A 51 -11.41 -4.18 7.98
CA GLY A 51 -11.84 -5.36 8.75
C GLY A 51 -13.05 -6.09 8.18
N GLU A 52 -13.35 -5.92 6.89
CA GLU A 52 -14.28 -6.81 6.19
C GLU A 52 -13.71 -8.24 6.14
N GLN A 53 -14.60 -9.22 6.25
CA GLN A 53 -14.21 -10.62 6.10
C GLN A 53 -13.84 -10.88 4.64
N VAL A 54 -12.61 -11.31 4.40
CA VAL A 54 -12.16 -11.80 3.09
C VAL A 54 -12.91 -13.09 2.77
N LYS A 55 -13.63 -13.10 1.64
CA LYS A 55 -14.40 -14.24 1.12
C LYS A 55 -13.84 -14.70 -0.23
N ASN A 56 -13.30 -13.77 -1.02
CA ASN A 56 -12.68 -14.02 -2.30
C ASN A 56 -11.18 -14.30 -2.10
N PHE A 57 -10.88 -15.48 -1.53
CA PHE A 57 -9.53 -15.89 -1.19
C PHE A 57 -8.63 -16.00 -2.41
N ASP A 58 -9.10 -16.65 -3.49
CA ASP A 58 -8.33 -16.84 -4.73
C ASP A 58 -7.89 -15.48 -5.31
N CYS A 59 -8.80 -14.51 -5.40
CA CYS A 59 -8.44 -13.17 -5.87
C CYS A 59 -7.44 -12.47 -4.94
N SER A 60 -7.65 -12.58 -3.63
CA SER A 60 -6.81 -11.90 -2.65
C SER A 60 -5.40 -12.49 -2.61
N GLU A 61 -5.27 -13.80 -2.69
CA GLU A 61 -3.99 -14.52 -2.73
C GLU A 61 -3.17 -14.13 -3.96
N ASP A 62 -3.73 -14.24 -5.17
CA ASP A 62 -3.05 -13.86 -6.42
C ASP A 62 -2.56 -12.40 -6.39
N VAL A 63 -3.38 -11.51 -5.86
CA VAL A 63 -3.07 -10.08 -5.78
C VAL A 63 -1.99 -9.80 -4.73
N PHE A 64 -2.05 -10.46 -3.56
CA PHE A 64 -1.05 -10.30 -2.52
C PHE A 64 0.30 -10.84 -2.95
N ASP A 65 0.34 -12.02 -3.56
CA ASP A 65 1.57 -12.63 -4.08
C ASP A 65 2.25 -11.68 -5.07
N TYR A 66 1.50 -11.17 -6.05
CA TYR A 66 2.06 -10.21 -7.00
C TYR A 66 2.56 -8.93 -6.32
N PHE A 67 1.76 -8.37 -5.42
CA PHE A 67 2.08 -7.14 -4.71
C PHE A 67 3.36 -7.25 -3.88
N PHE A 68 3.54 -8.36 -3.16
CA PHE A 68 4.71 -8.56 -2.31
C PHE A 68 5.97 -8.92 -3.09
N ASP A 69 5.83 -9.60 -4.22
CA ASP A 69 6.95 -9.96 -5.08
C ASP A 69 7.45 -8.78 -5.93
N HIS A 70 6.56 -7.88 -6.35
CA HIS A 70 6.88 -6.88 -7.38
C HIS A 70 6.74 -5.43 -6.93
N CYS A 71 5.98 -5.14 -5.87
CA CYS A 71 5.68 -3.78 -5.45
C CYS A 71 6.34 -3.44 -4.11
N PHE A 72 6.21 -4.30 -3.10
CA PHE A 72 6.70 -4.00 -1.74
C PHE A 72 7.18 -5.24 -1.00
N ASN A 73 8.37 -5.19 -0.41
CA ASN A 73 8.86 -6.26 0.45
C ASN A 73 8.31 -6.11 1.90
N PRO A 74 7.47 -7.03 2.39
CA PRO A 74 6.83 -6.91 3.70
C PRO A 74 7.81 -7.01 4.88
N ALA A 75 9.00 -7.59 4.69
CA ALA A 75 10.05 -7.64 5.72
C ALA A 75 10.75 -6.28 5.91
N ARG A 76 10.64 -5.37 4.92
CA ARG A 76 11.26 -4.04 4.95
C ARG A 76 10.26 -2.93 5.28
N ASP A 77 8.99 -3.09 4.90
CA ASP A 77 7.95 -2.10 5.12
C ASP A 77 6.67 -2.73 5.71
N SER A 78 6.59 -2.75 7.04
CA SER A 78 5.40 -3.23 7.75
C SER A 78 4.18 -2.32 7.57
N TYR A 79 4.36 -1.08 7.08
CA TYR A 79 3.25 -0.19 6.76
C TYR A 79 2.56 -0.61 5.47
N ALA A 80 3.30 -1.14 4.48
CA ALA A 80 2.71 -1.74 3.27
C ALA A 80 1.75 -2.88 3.60
N LEU A 81 2.11 -3.73 4.56
CA LEU A 81 1.23 -4.78 5.05
C LEU A 81 -0.09 -4.22 5.61
N SER A 82 -0.07 -3.05 6.25
CA SER A 82 -1.28 -2.41 6.77
C SER A 82 -2.24 -1.91 5.69
N LYS A 83 -1.81 -1.89 4.41
CA LYS A 83 -2.61 -1.41 3.27
C LYS A 83 -3.20 -2.52 2.41
N THR A 84 -2.84 -3.78 2.65
CA THR A 84 -3.33 -4.92 1.86
C THR A 84 -4.84 -5.11 1.96
N TYR A 85 -5.48 -4.61 3.03
CA TYR A 85 -6.94 -4.62 3.12
C TYR A 85 -7.61 -3.92 1.92
N LEU A 86 -6.96 -2.92 1.31
CA LEU A 86 -7.49 -2.24 0.13
C LEU A 86 -7.53 -3.16 -1.09
N LEU A 87 -6.52 -4.03 -1.22
CA LEU A 87 -6.44 -5.00 -2.29
C LEU A 87 -7.48 -6.11 -2.12
N ALA A 88 -7.66 -6.61 -0.89
CA ALA A 88 -8.76 -7.52 -0.56
C ALA A 88 -10.13 -6.88 -0.83
N ASN A 89 -10.32 -5.61 -0.44
CA ASN A 89 -11.57 -4.91 -0.68
C ASN A 89 -11.88 -4.74 -2.18
N LEU A 90 -10.86 -4.55 -3.03
CA LEU A 90 -11.05 -4.53 -4.49
C LEU A 90 -11.63 -5.88 -4.98
N CYS A 91 -11.06 -6.99 -4.51
CA CYS A 91 -11.56 -8.34 -4.79
C CYS A 91 -13.00 -8.56 -4.29
N GLU A 92 -13.33 -8.12 -3.06
CA GLU A 92 -14.68 -8.25 -2.49
C GLU A 92 -15.73 -7.39 -3.23
N ASN A 93 -15.30 -6.30 -3.86
CA ASN A 93 -16.18 -5.41 -4.62
C ASN A 93 -16.16 -5.71 -6.13
N GLY A 94 -15.67 -6.90 -6.53
CA GLY A 94 -15.83 -7.44 -7.88
C GLY A 94 -14.78 -6.99 -8.89
N VAL A 95 -13.67 -6.38 -8.44
CA VAL A 95 -12.51 -6.17 -9.31
C VAL A 95 -11.71 -7.47 -9.34
N ASP A 96 -11.55 -8.06 -10.53
CA ASP A 96 -10.84 -9.33 -10.68
C ASP A 96 -9.31 -9.18 -10.52
N ALA A 97 -8.67 -10.25 -10.07
CA ALA A 97 -7.23 -10.27 -9.82
C ALA A 97 -6.40 -9.89 -11.06
N GLN A 98 -6.81 -10.30 -12.26
CA GLN A 98 -6.04 -10.00 -13.48
C GLN A 98 -6.05 -8.51 -13.80
N THR A 99 -7.17 -7.83 -13.58
CA THR A 99 -7.28 -6.37 -13.72
C THR A 99 -6.39 -5.67 -12.69
N ILE A 100 -6.43 -6.10 -11.42
CA ILE A 100 -5.61 -5.52 -10.34
C ILE A 100 -4.12 -5.70 -10.65
N ILE A 101 -3.70 -6.93 -10.96
CA ILE A 101 -2.32 -7.29 -11.30
C ILE A 101 -1.87 -6.58 -12.57
N GLY A 102 -2.75 -6.48 -13.57
CA GLY A 102 -2.51 -5.74 -14.81
C GLY A 102 -2.17 -4.28 -14.55
N HIS A 103 -2.85 -3.66 -13.59
CA HIS A 103 -2.51 -2.31 -13.16
C HIS A 103 -1.20 -2.27 -12.36
N MET A 104 -0.98 -3.22 -11.44
CA MET A 104 0.28 -3.34 -10.68
C MET A 104 1.51 -3.43 -11.57
N LYS A 105 1.45 -4.20 -12.67
CA LYS A 105 2.54 -4.30 -13.67
C LYS A 105 3.03 -2.95 -14.20
N ASN A 106 2.13 -1.97 -14.30
CA ASN A 106 2.46 -0.64 -14.82
C ASN A 106 2.98 0.30 -13.72
N VAL A 107 2.45 0.18 -12.50
CA VAL A 107 2.75 1.13 -11.43
C VAL A 107 3.87 0.69 -10.50
N CYS A 108 4.06 -0.62 -10.29
CA CYS A 108 5.06 -1.13 -9.36
C CYS A 108 6.50 -0.89 -9.79
N PRO A 109 6.86 -0.92 -11.09
CA PRO A 109 8.17 -0.45 -11.53
C PRO A 109 8.44 1.02 -11.20
N LEU A 110 7.40 1.85 -11.03
CA LEU A 110 7.53 3.26 -10.60
C LEU A 110 7.71 3.39 -9.08
N ILE A 111 7.47 2.32 -8.33
CA ILE A 111 7.69 2.25 -6.87
C ILE A 111 9.17 2.03 -6.57
N ASP A 112 10.03 1.86 -7.60
CA ASP A 112 11.49 1.95 -7.48
C ASP A 112 11.93 3.42 -7.26
N VAL A 113 11.43 4.01 -6.19
CA VAL A 113 11.95 5.22 -5.58
C VAL A 113 12.79 4.81 -4.39
N HIS A 114 13.79 3.97 -4.71
CA HIS A 114 14.90 3.60 -3.85
C HIS A 114 14.50 2.70 -2.68
N ASP A 115 15.31 1.66 -2.46
CA ASP A 115 15.64 1.27 -1.09
C ASP A 115 15.76 2.55 -0.28
N ILE A 116 14.80 2.78 0.61
CA ILE A 116 14.71 4.07 1.24
C ILE A 116 15.93 4.22 2.17
N VAL A 117 16.94 4.92 1.67
CA VAL A 117 18.09 5.42 2.41
C VAL A 117 17.70 6.68 3.14
#